data_AF-A0A210R251-F1
#
_entry.id   AF-A0A210R251-F1
#
_cell.length_a   1.000
_cell.length_b   1.000
_cell.length_c   1.000
_cell.angle_alpha   90.00
_cell.angle_beta   90.00
_cell.angle_gamma   90.00
#
_symmetry.space_group_name_H-M   'P 1'
#
loop_
_entity.id
_entity.type
_entity.pdbx_description
1 polymer ?
#
loop_
_entity_poly.entity_id
_entity_poly.type
_entity_poly.pdbx_seq_one_letter_code
_entity_poly.pdbx_strand_id
1 'polypeptide(L)'
;MSLSGTNVICLSGTNVIRLLGTNVIRLSGTNVIRLSGTKMIRLSGTNVISLSGTKAISLSGTNVMSLSGTNVIRLSGTNATRLSGTNAKRLSGTKVKRLSGTNVISLSGTNIIRLSGTKTLSLSGTNVISLSGTNIIRLSGTKTLSLSGTNVISMSGTKASRLSDTKVIRLSSTNAIRLSGTNATRLSGTNAKRLSGTKVKRLSGTNVISLSGTKVIRLSGTNVISLSGTNVIRLSGTNVFSL
;
A
#
# COMPACT_ATOMS: atom_id res chain seq x y z
N MET A 1 -2.88 4.92 -36.04
CA MET A 1 -2.02 6.02 -36.50
C MET A 1 -0.73 6.09 -35.69
N SER A 2 0.41 6.45 -36.31
CA SER A 2 1.71 6.65 -35.64
C SER A 2 2.21 8.07 -35.92
N LEU A 3 2.48 8.88 -34.89
CA LEU A 3 2.97 10.25 -35.03
C LEU A 3 4.26 10.51 -34.24
N SER A 4 5.03 11.48 -34.72
CA SER A 4 6.20 12.06 -34.07
C SER A 4 6.11 13.58 -34.18
N GLY A 5 6.33 14.30 -33.08
CA GLY A 5 6.36 15.76 -33.10
C GLY A 5 6.61 16.38 -31.72
N THR A 6 7.23 17.56 -31.68
CA THR A 6 7.63 18.22 -30.41
C THR A 6 6.42 18.63 -29.57
N ASN A 7 5.35 19.11 -30.20
CA ASN A 7 4.12 19.57 -29.54
C ASN A 7 2.89 18.92 -30.18
N VAL A 8 2.10 18.18 -29.38
CA VAL A 8 0.79 17.68 -29.76
C VAL A 8 -0.25 18.31 -28.86
N ILE A 9 -0.98 19.28 -29.41
CA ILE A 9 -1.97 20.07 -28.65
C ILE A 9 -3.22 19.23 -28.40
N CYS A 10 -3.79 18.63 -29.45
CA CYS A 10 -4.94 17.75 -29.32
C CYS A 10 -4.89 16.64 -30.36
N LEU A 11 -5.07 15.41 -29.93
CA LEU A 11 -5.26 14.26 -30.81
C LEU A 11 -6.43 13.42 -30.28
N SER A 12 -7.37 13.10 -31.16
CA SER A 12 -8.51 12.23 -30.89
C SER A 12 -8.60 11.15 -31.96
N GLY A 13 -8.84 9.90 -31.57
CA GLY A 13 -9.08 8.83 -32.53
C GLY A 13 -9.22 7.46 -31.86
N THR A 14 -9.82 6.50 -32.57
CA THR A 14 -10.08 5.16 -32.01
C THR A 14 -8.78 4.40 -31.69
N ASN A 15 -7.77 4.48 -32.57
CA ASN A 15 -6.53 3.73 -32.47
C ASN A 15 -5.27 4.61 -32.62
N VAL A 16 -4.60 4.87 -31.50
CA VAL A 16 -3.30 5.56 -31.44
C VAL A 16 -2.24 4.51 -31.17
N ILE A 17 -1.55 4.10 -32.23
CA ILE A 17 -0.57 3.00 -32.18
C ILE A 17 0.71 3.50 -31.52
N ARG A 18 1.19 4.68 -31.95
CA ARG A 18 2.40 5.26 -31.40
C ARG A 18 2.34 6.78 -31.44
N LEU A 19 2.69 7.41 -30.33
CA LEU A 19 2.97 8.83 -30.30
C LEU A 19 4.27 9.08 -29.53
N LEU A 20 5.22 9.74 -30.20
CA LEU A 20 6.44 10.26 -29.60
C LEU A 20 6.39 11.78 -29.64
N GLY A 21 6.37 12.44 -28.49
CA GLY A 21 6.42 13.89 -28.45
C GLY A 21 6.80 14.47 -27.11
N THR A 22 7.42 15.64 -27.11
CA THR A 22 7.94 16.29 -25.89
C THR A 22 6.79 16.79 -25.02
N ASN A 23 5.80 17.45 -25.63
CA ASN A 23 4.62 17.99 -24.95
C ASN A 23 3.34 17.45 -25.58
N VAL A 24 2.55 16.69 -24.82
CA VAL A 24 1.22 16.23 -25.22
C VAL A 24 0.19 16.83 -24.27
N ILE A 25 -0.61 17.78 -24.77
CA ILE A 25 -1.59 18.48 -23.94
C ILE A 25 -2.83 17.60 -23.76
N ARG A 26 -3.44 17.13 -24.85
CA ARG A 26 -4.64 16.30 -24.78
C ARG A 26 -4.59 15.14 -25.77
N LEU A 27 -4.74 13.93 -25.26
CA LEU A 27 -4.92 12.72 -26.06
C LEU A 27 -6.17 11.97 -25.59
N SER A 28 -7.05 11.63 -26.53
CA SER A 28 -8.23 10.80 -26.29
C SER A 28 -8.29 9.68 -27.32
N GLY A 29 -8.45 8.43 -26.87
CA GLY A 29 -8.65 7.32 -27.80
C GLY A 29 -9.00 6.02 -27.12
N THR A 30 -9.68 5.12 -27.83
CA THR A 30 -10.09 3.82 -27.28
C THR A 30 -8.88 2.94 -26.98
N ASN A 31 -7.95 2.84 -27.93
CA ASN A 31 -6.73 2.05 -27.80
C ASN A 31 -5.49 2.94 -28.00
N VAL A 32 -4.65 3.01 -26.95
CA VAL A 32 -3.36 3.70 -26.95
C VAL A 32 -2.27 2.65 -26.68
N ILE A 33 -1.55 2.26 -27.73
CA ILE A 33 -0.56 1.18 -27.62
C ILE A 33 0.73 1.71 -26.99
N ARG A 34 1.36 2.74 -27.57
CA ARG A 34 2.61 3.30 -27.03
C ARG A 34 2.62 4.81 -27.06
N LEU A 35 2.79 5.43 -25.89
CA LEU A 35 2.98 6.87 -25.76
C LEU A 35 4.25 7.15 -24.97
N SER A 36 5.14 7.95 -25.55
CA SER A 36 6.33 8.44 -24.86
C SER A 36 6.40 9.96 -24.97
N GLY A 37 6.57 10.63 -23.84
CA GLY A 37 6.73 12.08 -23.82
C GLY A 37 7.16 12.66 -22.49
N THR A 38 7.77 13.84 -22.54
CA THR A 38 8.33 14.49 -21.34
C THR A 38 7.24 15.08 -20.46
N LYS A 39 6.26 15.75 -21.07
CA LYS A 39 5.11 16.37 -20.39
C LYS A 39 3.80 15.91 -21.02
N MET A 40 2.95 15.29 -20.22
CA MET A 40 1.59 14.88 -20.59
C MET A 40 0.58 15.52 -19.64
N ILE A 41 -0.32 16.34 -20.16
CA ILE A 41 -1.31 17.03 -19.32
C ILE A 41 -2.52 16.11 -19.11
N ARG A 42 -3.20 15.71 -20.17
CA ARG A 42 -4.42 14.89 -20.08
C ARG A 42 -4.42 13.74 -21.09
N LEU A 43 -4.46 12.52 -20.57
CA LEU A 43 -4.68 11.32 -21.37
C LEU A 43 -5.96 10.61 -20.89
N SER A 44 -6.84 10.31 -21.84
CA SER A 44 -7.99 9.43 -21.61
C SER A 44 -7.99 8.30 -22.63
N GLY A 45 -8.10 7.06 -22.18
CA GLY A 45 -8.34 5.96 -23.10
C GLY A 45 -8.77 4.66 -22.42
N THR A 46 -9.55 3.84 -23.12
CA THR A 46 -10.08 2.60 -22.56
C THR A 46 -8.94 1.60 -22.29
N ASN A 47 -8.08 1.39 -23.29
CA ASN A 47 -6.95 0.48 -23.22
C ASN A 47 -5.65 1.22 -23.48
N VAL A 48 -4.78 1.23 -22.47
CA VAL A 48 -3.46 1.85 -22.51
C VAL A 48 -2.41 0.76 -22.25
N ILE A 49 -1.65 0.41 -23.27
CA ILE A 49 -0.65 -0.67 -23.14
C ILE A 49 0.61 -0.15 -22.47
N SER A 50 1.23 0.90 -23.01
CA SER A 50 2.48 1.43 -22.46
C SER A 50 2.54 2.95 -22.51
N LEU A 51 2.77 3.55 -21.35
CA LEU A 51 3.09 4.97 -21.21
C LEU A 51 4.45 5.14 -20.52
N SER A 52 5.31 5.97 -21.13
CA SER A 52 6.53 6.45 -20.50
C SER A 52 6.61 7.98 -20.53
N GLY A 53 7.02 8.59 -19.41
CA GLY A 53 7.22 10.04 -19.40
C GLY A 53 7.66 10.65 -18.08
N THR A 54 8.18 11.88 -18.12
CA THR A 54 8.72 12.54 -16.93
C THR A 54 7.62 13.13 -16.06
N LYS A 55 6.62 13.77 -16.66
CA LYS A 55 5.50 14.43 -15.96
C LYS A 55 4.18 14.06 -16.60
N ALA A 56 3.26 13.50 -15.82
CA ALA A 56 1.88 13.26 -16.20
C ALA A 56 0.92 13.88 -15.17
N ILE A 57 0.03 14.77 -15.61
CA ILE A 57 -0.90 15.46 -14.71
C ILE A 57 -2.13 14.59 -14.45
N SER A 58 -2.86 14.20 -15.49
CA SER A 58 -4.05 13.38 -15.35
C SER A 58 -4.11 12.26 -16.39
N LEU A 59 -4.20 11.03 -15.88
CA LEU A 59 -4.34 9.81 -16.66
C LEU A 59 -5.63 9.11 -16.25
N SER A 60 -6.53 8.89 -17.22
CA SER A 60 -7.73 8.08 -17.03
C SER A 60 -7.77 6.94 -18.02
N GLY A 61 -7.97 5.72 -17.54
CA GLY A 61 -8.22 4.60 -18.44
C GLY A 61 -8.70 3.33 -17.77
N THR A 62 -9.54 2.57 -18.46
CA THR A 62 -10.11 1.33 -17.90
C THR A 62 -9.02 0.31 -17.63
N ASN A 63 -8.14 0.09 -18.60
CA ASN A 63 -7.04 -0.87 -18.52
C ASN A 63 -5.70 -0.18 -18.81
N VAL A 64 -4.81 -0.14 -17.83
CA VAL A 64 -3.43 0.36 -17.95
C VAL A 64 -2.46 -0.78 -17.70
N MET A 65 -1.82 -1.29 -18.75
CA MET A 65 -0.91 -2.42 -18.62
C MET A 65 0.43 -1.99 -18.03
N SER A 66 1.04 -0.93 -18.55
CA SER A 66 2.31 -0.40 -18.03
C SER A 66 2.36 1.13 -18.03
N LEU A 67 2.70 1.71 -16.88
CA LEU A 67 3.04 3.12 -16.73
C LEU A 67 4.42 3.23 -16.08
N SER A 68 5.31 3.99 -16.72
CA SER A 68 6.59 4.39 -16.15
C SER A 68 6.71 5.92 -16.17
N GLY A 69 6.83 6.55 -15.02
CA GLY A 69 7.09 7.99 -15.03
C GLY A 69 7.59 8.60 -13.74
N THR A 70 8.34 9.68 -13.85
CA THR A 70 8.98 10.31 -12.70
C THR A 70 7.94 10.97 -11.79
N ASN A 71 6.99 11.73 -12.36
CA ASN A 71 5.97 12.46 -11.61
C ASN A 71 4.58 12.23 -12.19
N VAL A 72 3.73 11.53 -11.45
CA VAL A 72 2.32 11.31 -11.78
C VAL A 72 1.45 12.01 -10.74
N ILE A 73 0.67 13.01 -11.14
CA ILE A 73 -0.22 13.70 -10.21
C ILE A 73 -1.46 12.86 -9.95
N ARG A 74 -2.18 12.43 -11.01
CA ARG A 74 -3.40 11.65 -10.89
C ARG A 74 -3.45 10.51 -11.90
N LEU A 75 -3.70 9.30 -11.41
CA LEU A 75 -4.09 8.15 -12.22
C LEU A 75 -5.40 7.57 -11.69
N SER A 76 -6.39 7.43 -12.56
CA SER A 76 -7.65 6.75 -12.28
C SER A 76 -7.89 5.66 -13.30
N GLY A 77 -8.13 4.43 -12.86
CA GLY A 77 -8.45 3.34 -13.78
C GLY A 77 -9.01 2.11 -13.10
N THR A 78 -9.64 1.22 -13.86
CA THR A 78 -10.22 0.00 -13.29
C THR A 78 -9.13 -1.03 -12.99
N ASN A 79 -8.24 -1.27 -13.97
CA ASN A 79 -7.18 -2.26 -13.90
C ASN A 79 -5.83 -1.63 -14.22
N ALA A 80 -4.87 -1.73 -13.30
CA ALA A 80 -3.48 -1.35 -13.51
C ALA A 80 -2.56 -2.56 -13.28
N THR A 81 -1.83 -3.00 -14.30
CA THR A 81 -0.96 -4.18 -14.17
C THR A 81 0.39 -3.81 -13.58
N ARG A 82 1.09 -2.82 -14.16
CA ARG A 82 2.38 -2.36 -13.67
C ARG A 82 2.46 -0.83 -13.66
N LEU A 83 2.68 -0.28 -12.48
CA LEU A 83 2.95 1.14 -12.28
C LEU A 83 4.34 1.28 -11.68
N SER A 84 5.19 2.09 -12.30
CA SER A 84 6.53 2.41 -11.82
C SER A 84 6.76 3.91 -11.86
N GLY A 85 7.31 4.48 -10.79
CA GLY A 85 7.61 5.91 -10.79
C GLY A 85 8.20 6.45 -9.51
N THR A 86 8.77 7.65 -9.57
CA THR A 86 9.40 8.27 -8.40
C THR A 86 8.35 8.88 -7.49
N ASN A 87 7.44 9.70 -8.03
CA ASN A 87 6.44 10.43 -7.27
C ASN A 87 5.05 10.20 -7.85
N ALA A 88 4.12 9.74 -7.01
CA ALA A 88 2.70 9.64 -7.33
C ALA A 88 1.88 10.36 -6.26
N LYS A 89 1.07 11.36 -6.63
CA LYS A 89 0.20 12.05 -5.65
C LYS A 89 -1.08 11.25 -5.39
N ARG A 90 -1.85 10.92 -6.42
CA ARG A 90 -3.13 10.21 -6.27
C ARG A 90 -3.27 9.09 -7.29
N LEU A 91 -3.38 7.86 -6.80
CA LEU A 91 -3.65 6.68 -7.60
C LEU A 91 -4.96 6.05 -7.11
N SER A 92 -5.91 5.83 -8.00
CA SER A 92 -7.17 5.16 -7.67
C SER A 92 -7.46 4.07 -8.69
N GLY A 93 -7.75 2.86 -8.23
CA GLY A 93 -8.27 1.83 -9.13
C GLY A 93 -8.73 0.54 -8.49
N THR A 94 -9.61 -0.18 -9.17
CA THR A 94 -10.24 -1.39 -8.62
C THR A 94 -9.22 -2.51 -8.42
N LYS A 95 -8.32 -2.72 -9.37
CA LYS A 95 -7.27 -3.75 -9.32
C LYS A 95 -5.90 -3.15 -9.66
N VAL A 96 -4.95 -3.26 -8.74
CA VAL A 96 -3.54 -2.88 -8.94
C VAL A 96 -2.67 -4.12 -8.71
N LYS A 97 -2.09 -4.68 -9.77
CA LYS A 97 -1.27 -5.90 -9.66
C LYS A 97 0.13 -5.58 -9.10
N ARG A 98 0.77 -4.53 -9.61
CA ARG A 98 2.10 -4.12 -9.14
C ARG A 98 2.28 -2.61 -9.19
N LEU A 99 2.63 -2.01 -8.05
CA LEU A 99 3.11 -0.64 -7.96
C LEU A 99 4.49 -0.63 -7.30
N SER A 100 5.45 -0.01 -7.99
CA SER A 100 6.80 0.24 -7.46
C SER A 100 7.09 1.73 -7.51
N GLY A 101 7.27 2.39 -6.37
CA GLY A 101 7.63 3.81 -6.41
C GLY A 101 8.22 4.38 -5.14
N THR A 102 8.93 5.49 -5.27
CA THR A 102 9.66 6.09 -4.15
C THR A 102 8.69 6.79 -3.20
N ASN A 103 7.83 7.68 -3.72
CA ASN A 103 6.90 8.46 -2.92
C ASN A 103 5.48 8.32 -3.47
N VAL A 104 4.58 7.76 -2.66
CA VAL A 104 3.15 7.65 -2.96
C VAL A 104 2.36 8.38 -1.87
N ILE A 105 1.71 9.48 -2.22
CA ILE A 105 0.90 10.24 -1.24
C ILE A 105 -0.40 9.48 -0.95
N SER A 106 -1.15 9.10 -1.98
CA SER A 106 -2.41 8.39 -1.79
C SER A 106 -2.61 7.31 -2.83
N LEU A 107 -2.89 6.09 -2.36
CA LEU A 107 -3.37 4.99 -3.18
C LEU A 107 -4.69 4.45 -2.60
N SER A 108 -5.72 4.40 -3.43
CA SER A 108 -6.98 3.73 -3.13
C SER A 108 -7.25 2.60 -4.13
N GLY A 109 -7.71 1.44 -3.64
CA GLY A 109 -8.15 0.39 -4.53
C GLY A 109 -8.71 -0.85 -3.85
N THR A 110 -9.57 -1.59 -4.56
CA THR A 110 -10.22 -2.77 -3.98
C THR A 110 -9.24 -3.91 -3.79
N ASN A 111 -8.42 -4.20 -4.81
CA ASN A 111 -7.46 -5.30 -4.79
C ASN A 111 -6.06 -4.80 -5.17
N ILE A 112 -5.12 -4.90 -4.24
CA ILE A 112 -3.73 -4.49 -4.41
C ILE A 112 -2.86 -5.72 -4.15
N ILE A 113 -2.23 -6.25 -5.20
CA ILE A 113 -1.47 -7.50 -5.10
C ILE A 113 -0.08 -7.21 -4.53
N ARG A 114 0.67 -6.29 -5.15
CA ARG A 114 2.02 -5.95 -4.70
C ARG A 114 2.28 -4.45 -4.74
N LEU A 115 2.67 -3.89 -3.62
CA LEU A 115 3.20 -2.54 -3.52
C LEU A 115 4.60 -2.59 -2.91
N SER A 116 5.58 -2.03 -3.61
CA SER A 116 6.93 -1.79 -3.06
C SER A 116 7.26 -0.30 -3.12
N GLY A 117 7.58 0.34 -2.00
CA GLY A 117 7.99 1.74 -2.04
C GLY A 117 8.66 2.26 -0.78
N THR A 118 9.41 3.34 -0.89
CA THR A 118 10.15 3.88 0.27
C THR A 118 9.26 4.74 1.17
N LYS A 119 8.34 5.53 0.62
CA LYS A 119 7.42 6.37 1.39
C LYS A 119 5.99 6.28 0.85
N THR A 120 5.06 5.81 1.69
CA THR A 120 3.63 5.81 1.42
C THR A 120 2.88 6.56 2.51
N LEU A 121 2.21 7.67 2.17
CA LEU A 121 1.50 8.48 3.16
C LEU A 121 0.14 7.84 3.54
N SER A 122 -0.68 7.50 2.56
CA SER A 122 -1.98 6.86 2.81
C SER A 122 -2.28 5.76 1.80
N LEU A 123 -2.52 4.55 2.31
CA LEU A 123 -3.02 3.41 1.54
C LEU A 123 -4.40 3.00 2.05
N SER A 124 -5.37 2.90 1.13
CA SER A 124 -6.71 2.40 1.43
C SER A 124 -7.05 1.26 0.47
N GLY A 125 -7.31 0.06 0.98
CA GLY A 125 -7.80 -1.00 0.11
C GLY A 125 -8.43 -2.19 0.80
N THR A 126 -9.40 -2.81 0.12
CA THR A 126 -10.15 -3.95 0.70
C THR A 126 -9.24 -5.16 0.89
N ASN A 127 -8.47 -5.52 -0.15
CA ASN A 127 -7.55 -6.65 -0.13
C ASN A 127 -6.15 -6.18 -0.55
N VAL A 128 -5.19 -6.30 0.37
CA VAL A 128 -3.77 -6.03 0.12
C VAL A 128 -2.99 -7.33 0.35
N ILE A 129 -2.40 -7.90 -0.70
CA ILE A 129 -1.70 -9.19 -0.58
C ILE A 129 -0.29 -8.98 -0.03
N SER A 130 0.50 -8.09 -0.64
CA SER A 130 1.87 -7.82 -0.21
C SER A 130 2.19 -6.34 -0.29
N LEU A 131 2.63 -5.79 0.84
CA LEU A 131 3.16 -4.46 0.95
C LEU A 131 4.57 -4.52 1.52
N SER A 132 5.55 -4.02 0.77
CA SER A 132 6.91 -3.80 1.25
C SER A 132 7.25 -2.31 1.21
N GLY A 133 7.76 -1.75 2.30
CA GLY A 133 8.21 -0.37 2.26
C GLY A 133 8.85 0.20 3.51
N THR A 134 9.70 1.21 3.34
CA THR A 134 10.47 1.77 4.45
C THR A 134 9.59 2.56 5.40
N ASN A 135 8.72 3.43 4.89
CA ASN A 135 7.87 4.30 5.70
C ASN A 135 6.42 4.29 5.20
N ILE A 136 5.50 3.85 6.06
CA ILE A 136 4.06 3.84 5.79
C ILE A 136 3.37 4.63 6.91
N ILE A 137 2.75 5.76 6.57
CA ILE A 137 2.08 6.58 7.60
C ILE A 137 0.72 5.99 7.96
N ARG A 138 -0.15 5.75 6.97
CA ARG A 138 -1.49 5.22 7.21
C ARG A 138 -1.83 4.09 6.26
N LEU A 139 -2.20 2.95 6.82
CA LEU A 139 -2.78 1.82 6.11
C LEU A 139 -4.18 1.53 6.65
N SER A 140 -5.18 1.62 5.78
CA SER A 140 -6.54 1.18 6.07
C SER A 140 -6.92 0.07 5.11
N GLY A 141 -7.28 -1.11 5.62
CA GLY A 141 -7.75 -2.18 4.74
C GLY A 141 -8.43 -3.34 5.45
N THR A 142 -9.38 -3.97 4.77
CA THR A 142 -10.15 -5.08 5.36
C THR A 142 -9.28 -6.31 5.55
N LYS A 143 -8.48 -6.67 4.55
CA LYS A 143 -7.58 -7.84 4.57
C LYS A 143 -6.18 -7.45 4.09
N THR A 144 -5.19 -7.58 4.96
CA THR A 144 -3.77 -7.46 4.62
C THR A 144 -3.06 -8.80 4.87
N LEU A 145 -2.54 -9.45 3.83
CA LEU A 145 -1.93 -10.77 3.98
C LEU A 145 -0.48 -10.66 4.48
N SER A 146 0.34 -9.82 3.86
CA SER A 146 1.74 -9.63 4.22
C SER A 146 2.14 -8.16 4.19
N LEU A 147 2.70 -7.68 5.30
CA LEU A 147 3.34 -6.37 5.43
C LEU A 147 4.78 -6.56 5.89
N SER A 148 5.72 -5.95 5.18
CA SER A 148 7.11 -5.83 5.62
C SER A 148 7.59 -4.39 5.47
N GLY A 149 7.87 -3.73 6.57
CA GLY A 149 8.36 -2.37 6.55
C GLY A 149 9.22 -1.96 7.72
N THR A 150 9.96 -0.88 7.54
CA THR A 150 10.81 -0.38 8.62
C THR A 150 9.96 0.38 9.64
N ASN A 151 9.10 1.29 9.16
CA ASN A 151 8.27 2.14 10.01
C ASN A 151 6.82 2.18 9.52
N VAL A 152 5.88 1.79 10.39
CA VAL A 152 4.44 1.91 10.18
C VAL A 152 3.85 2.77 11.30
N ILE A 153 3.31 3.95 10.97
CA ILE A 153 2.75 4.83 12.00
C ILE A 153 1.37 4.33 12.43
N SER A 154 0.46 4.07 11.50
CA SER A 154 -0.90 3.65 11.81
C SER A 154 -1.42 2.62 10.83
N MET A 155 -1.87 1.49 11.36
CA MET A 155 -2.64 0.50 10.58
C MET A 155 -3.98 0.22 11.23
N SER A 156 -5.04 0.20 10.42
CA SER A 156 -6.40 -0.18 10.81
C SER A 156 -6.98 -1.19 9.82
N GLY A 157 -7.56 -2.27 10.32
CA GLY A 157 -8.17 -3.28 9.44
C GLY A 157 -8.92 -4.40 10.14
N THR A 158 -9.52 -5.30 9.38
CA THR A 158 -10.25 -6.44 9.94
C THR A 158 -9.34 -7.65 10.11
N LYS A 159 -8.48 -7.94 9.14
CA LYS A 159 -7.57 -9.09 9.13
C LYS A 159 -6.15 -8.71 8.70
N ALA A 160 -5.16 -9.10 9.50
CA ALA A 160 -3.74 -8.99 9.18
C ALA A 160 -3.05 -10.34 9.40
N SER A 161 -2.53 -10.98 8.36
CA SER A 161 -1.98 -12.34 8.49
C SER A 161 -0.51 -12.36 8.93
N ARG A 162 0.36 -11.59 8.28
CA ARG A 162 1.79 -11.50 8.63
C ARG A 162 2.25 -10.05 8.60
N LEU A 163 2.71 -9.54 9.73
CA LEU A 163 3.34 -8.23 9.84
C LEU A 163 4.77 -8.44 10.31
N SER A 164 5.76 -7.97 9.54
CA SER A 164 7.17 -8.03 9.87
C SER A 164 7.76 -6.64 9.82
N ASP A 165 7.58 -5.88 10.90
CA ASP A 165 7.92 -4.45 10.92
C ASP A 165 8.90 -4.08 12.04
N THR A 166 9.88 -3.23 11.76
CA THR A 166 10.85 -2.79 12.78
C THR A 166 10.18 -1.89 13.83
N LYS A 167 9.31 -0.97 13.39
CA LYS A 167 8.59 -0.05 14.27
C LYS A 167 7.12 0.09 13.84
N VAL A 168 6.21 -0.19 14.76
CA VAL A 168 4.76 0.06 14.60
C VAL A 168 4.27 0.97 15.70
N ILE A 169 3.82 2.19 15.39
CA ILE A 169 3.29 3.07 16.43
C ILE A 169 1.92 2.55 16.87
N ARG A 170 0.94 2.49 15.96
CA ARG A 170 -0.42 2.06 16.27
C ARG A 170 -0.92 0.99 15.30
N LEU A 171 -1.37 -0.13 15.86
CA LEU A 171 -2.09 -1.16 15.12
C LEU A 171 -3.46 -1.39 15.76
N SER A 172 -4.51 -1.32 14.94
CA SER A 172 -5.85 -1.73 15.32
C SER A 172 -6.37 -2.78 14.33
N SER A 173 -6.52 -4.03 14.77
CA SER A 173 -7.02 -5.10 13.90
C SER A 173 -7.92 -6.09 14.63
N THR A 174 -9.07 -6.47 14.06
CA THR A 174 -9.94 -7.49 14.67
C THR A 174 -9.21 -8.83 14.80
N ASN A 175 -8.54 -9.28 13.74
CA ASN A 175 -7.78 -10.53 13.73
C ASN A 175 -6.36 -10.31 13.20
N ALA A 176 -5.37 -10.63 14.03
CA ALA A 176 -3.97 -10.66 13.63
C ALA A 176 -3.36 -12.05 13.86
N ILE A 177 -2.82 -12.68 12.81
CA ILE A 177 -2.33 -14.06 12.92
C ILE A 177 -0.88 -14.08 13.43
N ARG A 178 0.03 -13.37 12.76
CA ARG A 178 1.44 -13.27 13.15
C ARG A 178 1.91 -11.83 13.06
N LEU A 179 2.43 -11.30 14.17
CA LEU A 179 3.16 -10.04 14.18
C LEU A 179 4.56 -10.33 14.72
N SER A 180 5.56 -9.99 13.92
CA SER A 180 6.96 -9.99 14.31
C SER A 180 7.50 -8.57 14.18
N GLY A 181 8.09 -8.01 15.24
CA GLY A 181 8.62 -6.66 15.15
C GLY A 181 9.42 -6.19 16.35
N THR A 182 10.28 -5.20 16.15
CA THR A 182 11.23 -4.76 17.17
C THR A 182 10.57 -3.86 18.21
N ASN A 183 9.75 -2.90 17.76
CA ASN A 183 9.09 -1.93 18.64
C ASN A 183 7.63 -1.68 18.26
N ALA A 184 6.72 -1.89 19.20
CA ALA A 184 5.31 -1.50 19.07
C ALA A 184 4.87 -0.58 20.22
N THR A 185 4.22 0.56 19.94
CA THR A 185 3.73 1.43 21.02
C THR A 185 2.33 1.06 21.49
N ARG A 186 1.39 0.82 20.57
CA ARG A 186 0.03 0.43 20.89
C ARG A 186 -0.50 -0.59 19.89
N LEU A 187 -0.84 -1.77 20.39
CA LEU A 187 -1.49 -2.84 19.64
C LEU A 187 -2.88 -3.05 20.25
N SER A 188 -3.93 -2.96 19.43
CA SER A 188 -5.30 -3.26 19.82
C SER A 188 -5.99 -4.23 18.87
N GLY A 189 -6.70 -5.23 19.38
CA GLY A 189 -7.42 -6.18 18.55
C GLY A 189 -8.26 -7.19 19.32
N THR A 190 -9.13 -7.92 18.62
CA THR A 190 -9.96 -8.95 19.26
C THR A 190 -9.17 -10.25 19.42
N ASN A 191 -8.52 -10.70 18.34
CA ASN A 191 -7.78 -11.96 18.31
C ASN A 191 -6.36 -11.75 17.80
N ALA A 192 -5.36 -12.19 18.57
CA ALA A 192 -3.97 -12.29 18.15
C ALA A 192 -3.43 -13.71 18.39
N LYS A 193 -3.01 -14.42 17.34
CA LYS A 193 -2.49 -15.79 17.51
C LYS A 193 -1.04 -15.79 17.99
N ARG A 194 -0.13 -15.09 17.31
CA ARG A 194 1.29 -15.04 17.67
C ARG A 194 1.82 -13.62 17.57
N LEU A 195 2.35 -13.13 18.68
CA LEU A 195 3.04 -11.85 18.79
C LEU A 195 4.48 -12.14 19.21
N SER A 196 5.46 -11.78 18.39
CA SER A 196 6.87 -11.89 18.72
C SER A 196 7.55 -10.53 18.60
N GLY A 197 8.07 -9.96 19.68
CA GLY A 197 8.76 -8.68 19.57
C GLY A 197 9.58 -8.25 20.79
N THR A 198 10.59 -7.41 20.56
CA THR A 198 11.50 -6.98 21.63
C THR A 198 10.89 -5.97 22.59
N LYS A 199 10.07 -5.01 22.11
CA LYS A 199 9.47 -3.98 22.98
C LYS A 199 8.03 -3.68 22.59
N VAL A 200 7.08 -3.91 23.51
CA VAL A 200 5.66 -3.52 23.36
C VAL A 200 5.24 -2.64 24.54
N LYS A 201 4.88 -1.37 24.30
CA LYS A 201 4.43 -0.50 25.40
C LYS A 201 3.02 -0.85 25.89
N ARG A 202 2.05 -0.98 24.98
CA ARG A 202 0.65 -1.28 25.31
C ARG A 202 0.09 -2.33 24.37
N LEU A 203 -0.36 -3.45 24.91
CA LEU A 203 -1.16 -4.45 24.21
C LEU A 203 -2.55 -4.50 24.84
N SER A 204 -3.60 -4.37 24.03
CA SER A 204 -4.99 -4.54 24.45
C SER A 204 -5.72 -5.52 23.53
N GLY A 205 -6.21 -6.64 24.03
CA GLY A 205 -7.05 -7.51 23.20
C GLY A 205 -7.78 -8.61 23.92
N THR A 206 -8.85 -9.12 23.31
CA THR A 206 -9.73 -10.11 23.95
C THR A 206 -9.04 -11.47 24.08
N ASN A 207 -8.44 -11.97 23.00
CA ASN A 207 -7.79 -13.28 22.94
C ASN A 207 -6.37 -13.16 22.40
N VAL A 208 -5.38 -13.54 23.19
CA VAL A 208 -3.97 -13.65 22.81
C VAL A 208 -3.50 -15.08 23.05
N ILE A 209 -3.19 -15.83 22.00
CA ILE A 209 -2.78 -17.24 22.14
C ILE A 209 -1.32 -17.33 22.62
N SER A 210 -0.39 -16.65 21.95
CA SER A 210 1.02 -16.68 22.31
C SER A 210 1.66 -15.31 22.16
N LEU A 211 2.34 -14.87 23.21
CA LEU A 211 3.15 -13.66 23.25
C LEU A 211 4.59 -14.03 23.63
N SER A 212 5.53 -13.82 22.71
CA SER A 212 6.96 -13.96 22.97
C SER A 212 7.68 -12.61 22.85
N GLY A 213 8.48 -12.22 23.85
CA GLY A 213 9.15 -10.92 23.79
C GLY A 213 9.95 -10.52 25.02
N THR A 214 10.91 -9.61 24.85
CA THR A 214 11.84 -9.25 25.93
C THR A 214 11.28 -8.22 26.91
N LYS A 215 10.42 -7.26 26.46
CA LYS A 215 9.79 -6.24 27.32
C LYS A 215 8.36 -5.88 26.92
N VAL A 216 7.39 -6.07 27.82
CA VAL A 216 6.00 -5.59 27.69
C VAL A 216 5.63 -4.71 28.89
N ILE A 217 5.29 -3.43 28.66
CA ILE A 217 4.99 -2.51 29.78
C ILE A 217 3.58 -2.74 30.33
N ARG A 218 2.56 -2.82 29.46
CA ARG A 218 1.18 -3.04 29.89
C ARG A 218 0.44 -4.00 28.97
N LEU A 219 0.00 -5.10 29.54
CA LEU A 219 -0.86 -6.11 28.91
C LEU A 219 -2.27 -6.01 29.49
N SER A 220 -3.26 -5.79 28.63
CA SER A 220 -4.67 -5.77 28.99
C SER A 220 -5.45 -6.72 28.10
N GLY A 221 -6.01 -7.79 28.65
CA GLY A 221 -6.77 -8.73 27.83
C GLY A 221 -7.58 -9.73 28.61
N THR A 222 -8.61 -10.29 27.98
CA THR A 222 -9.54 -11.21 28.65
C THR A 222 -8.91 -12.59 28.80
N ASN A 223 -8.32 -13.12 27.72
CA ASN A 223 -7.71 -14.45 27.66
C ASN A 223 -6.29 -14.39 27.08
N VAL A 224 -5.28 -14.76 27.88
CA VAL A 224 -3.89 -14.93 27.45
C VAL A 224 -3.46 -16.37 27.72
N ILE A 225 -3.22 -17.16 26.67
CA ILE A 225 -2.95 -18.60 26.83
C ILE A 225 -1.50 -18.84 27.22
N SER A 226 -0.55 -18.25 26.48
CA SER A 226 0.88 -18.43 26.74
C SER A 226 1.65 -17.13 26.62
N LEU A 227 2.42 -16.84 27.67
CA LEU A 227 3.39 -15.77 27.73
C LEU A 227 4.79 -16.40 27.81
N SER A 228 5.75 -15.92 27.02
CA SER A 228 7.16 -16.29 27.16
C SER A 228 8.03 -15.05 26.99
N GLY A 229 8.56 -14.51 28.08
CA GLY A 229 9.27 -13.25 28.02
C GLY A 229 9.91 -12.84 29.34
N THR A 230 11.01 -12.10 29.23
CA THR A 230 11.85 -11.77 30.40
C THR A 230 11.28 -10.67 31.30
N ASN A 231 10.35 -9.82 30.81
CA ASN A 231 9.85 -8.68 31.59
C ASN A 231 8.42 -8.24 31.17
N VAL A 232 7.41 -8.53 32.00
CA VAL A 232 6.07 -7.92 31.92
C VAL A 232 5.85 -7.05 33.16
N ILE A 233 5.67 -5.73 32.97
CA ILE A 233 5.59 -4.79 34.11
C ILE A 233 4.19 -4.75 34.72
N ARG A 234 3.13 -4.75 33.89
CA ARG A 234 1.75 -4.69 34.36
C ARG A 234 0.83 -5.56 33.54
N LEU A 235 0.15 -6.49 34.22
CA LEU A 235 -0.86 -7.38 33.68
C LEU A 235 -2.22 -7.02 34.25
N SER A 236 -3.22 -6.84 33.40
CA SER A 236 -4.62 -6.63 33.79
C SER A 236 -5.51 -7.48 32.90
N GLY A 237 -6.02 -8.60 33.40
CA GLY A 237 -6.80 -9.54 32.60
C GLY A 237 -7.49 -10.59 33.43
N THR A 238 -8.50 -11.25 32.86
CA THR A 238 -9.35 -12.19 33.57
C THR A 238 -8.69 -13.57 33.66
N ASN A 239 -8.14 -14.08 32.56
CA ASN A 239 -7.59 -15.44 32.46
C ASN A 239 -6.18 -15.42 31.84
N VAL A 240 -5.15 -15.81 32.61
CA VAL A 240 -3.78 -16.07 32.13
C VAL A 240 -3.39 -17.50 32.49
N PHE A 241 -3.13 -18.33 31.49
CA PHE A 241 -3.01 -19.79 31.68
C PHE A 241 -1.56 -20.30 31.85
N SER A 242 -0.56 -19.64 31.26
CA SER A 242 0.86 -20.00 31.41
C SER A 242 1.80 -18.79 31.29
N LEU A 243 2.84 -18.77 32.13
CA LEU A 243 3.93 -17.78 32.17
C LEU A 243 5.28 -18.37 31.74
#